data_AF-A0A5N5T0T0-F1
#
_entry.id   AF-A0A5N5T0T0-F1
#
_cell.length_a   1.000
_cell.length_b   1.000
_cell.length_c   1.000
_cell.angle_alpha   90.00
_cell.angle_beta   90.00
_cell.angle_gamma   90.00
#
_symmetry.space_group_name_H-M   'P 1'
#
loop_
_entity.id
_entity.type
_entity.pdbx_description
1 polymer ?
#
loop_
_entity_poly.entity_id
_entity_poly.type
_entity_poly.pdbx_seq_one_letter_code
_entity_poly.pdbx_strand_id
1 'polypeptide(L)'
;MLNSDENLFDVSNFDFWVTSPSVYKEFKKYSPKKERIPSEEEKFNEFLKSKLLESNKENLKCVSESLFSTCKSIFTSHLLTKVNQQYFLKLLANLSSEISVTDFINSTELHSWVKECSENDDPKVFLEAWKILQNIESTDNAVKYIYGVYPLIPPWKNQEDPVADVVLVHGIKGGAAYTWRQHDSCKIRPVLQQSQRRKLLSKNFEETSYQESLLNERYSWIWPLDWLSHSVSKPVRLIAIDYSSDSWYNEEDENRNCSLEELSSKIHKKLKAAGVGSRPIIWITHSMGGLIVKAIMKNESCRYNEELPCSSDIMSSTRAVIFFSVPHFGSPVASWACYLSPLVKPSRYIYDMKAGSSYLFHIHEVFSKLCEEKSIQVLTLNEAKPLPLTKNGPNVMFVPNKYGNPGIGQFYEIDASHLDVCKPTGRTDEKYRIIEEFIMRLPF
;
A
#
# COMPACT_ATOMS: atom_id res chain seq x y z
N MET A 1 14.33 -58.62 -19.24
CA MET A 1 15.04 -57.37 -18.91
C MET A 1 14.67 -56.36 -19.97
N LEU A 2 13.80 -55.41 -19.58
CA LEU A 2 13.37 -54.15 -20.20
C LEU A 2 11.86 -53.97 -19.96
N ASN A 3 11.53 -52.83 -19.34
CA ASN A 3 10.33 -51.98 -19.43
C ASN A 3 10.43 -51.05 -18.19
N SER A 4 10.80 -49.78 -18.35
CA SER A 4 9.92 -48.64 -18.69
C SER A 4 8.65 -48.60 -17.82
N ASP A 5 8.59 -47.64 -16.89
CA ASP A 5 7.38 -46.88 -16.60
C ASP A 5 7.74 -45.56 -15.89
N GLU A 6 7.39 -44.47 -16.57
CA GLU A 6 7.29 -43.10 -16.09
C GLU A 6 6.01 -42.91 -15.25
N ASN A 7 5.95 -41.78 -14.54
CA ASN A 7 4.78 -41.16 -13.89
C ASN A 7 4.23 -41.78 -12.60
N LEU A 8 4.55 -41.14 -11.45
CA LEU A 8 3.60 -41.01 -10.33
C LEU A 8 4.04 -39.92 -9.32
N PHE A 9 4.12 -38.67 -9.76
CA PHE A 9 3.90 -37.53 -8.86
C PHE A 9 3.07 -36.49 -9.60
N ASP A 10 1.82 -36.88 -9.87
CA ASP A 10 0.77 -35.95 -10.26
C ASP A 10 0.40 -35.09 -9.05
N VAL A 11 0.87 -33.84 -9.07
CA VAL A 11 0.67 -32.86 -8.00
C VAL A 11 -0.66 -32.11 -8.15
N SER A 12 -1.53 -32.51 -9.10
CA SER A 12 -2.80 -31.83 -9.37
C SER A 12 -3.89 -32.07 -8.32
N ASN A 13 -3.69 -33.03 -7.40
CA ASN A 13 -4.73 -33.48 -6.46
C ASN A 13 -4.45 -33.23 -4.97
N PHE A 14 -3.50 -32.36 -4.63
CA PHE A 14 -3.29 -31.99 -3.23
C PHE A 14 -4.31 -30.93 -2.76
N ASP A 15 -5.50 -31.40 -2.38
CA ASP A 15 -6.38 -30.70 -1.46
C ASP A 15 -5.72 -30.66 -0.07
N PHE A 16 -4.94 -29.60 0.20
CA PHE A 16 -4.40 -29.31 1.53
C PHE A 16 -5.53 -28.86 2.47
N TRP A 17 -6.20 -29.83 3.09
CA TRP A 17 -7.09 -29.58 4.22
C TRP A 17 -6.28 -29.21 5.47
N VAL A 18 -6.57 -28.02 5.98
CA VAL A 18 -6.66 -27.63 7.40
C VAL A 18 -6.07 -28.66 8.36
N THR A 19 -4.86 -28.41 8.90
CA THR A 19 -4.41 -29.10 10.11
C THR A 19 -5.45 -28.90 11.21
N SER A 20 -6.00 -30.01 11.71
CA SER A 20 -6.97 -30.03 12.81
C SER A 20 -6.45 -29.21 14.01
N PRO A 21 -7.28 -28.37 14.65
CA PRO A 21 -6.93 -27.64 15.88
C PRO A 21 -6.34 -28.51 17.01
N SER A 22 -6.57 -29.82 16.98
CA SER A 22 -6.03 -30.79 17.95
C SER A 22 -4.50 -30.93 17.86
N VAL A 23 -3.91 -30.90 16.66
CA VAL A 23 -2.44 -31.02 16.45
C VAL A 23 -1.72 -29.77 16.96
N TYR A 24 -2.38 -28.61 16.88
CA TYR A 24 -1.83 -27.33 17.35
C TYR A 24 -1.75 -27.23 18.89
N LYS A 25 -2.67 -27.88 19.63
CA LYS A 25 -2.60 -27.93 21.10
C LYS A 25 -1.42 -28.73 21.61
N GLU A 26 -0.98 -29.76 20.89
CA GLU A 26 0.20 -30.55 21.27
C GLU A 26 1.50 -29.79 21.06
N PHE A 27 1.68 -29.09 19.93
CA PHE A 27 2.91 -28.31 19.68
C PHE A 27 3.14 -27.16 20.67
N LYS A 28 2.06 -26.52 21.15
CA LYS A 28 2.14 -25.45 22.17
C LYS A 28 2.56 -25.97 23.55
N LYS A 29 2.42 -27.28 23.81
CA LYS A 29 2.74 -27.93 25.08
C LYS A 29 4.25 -28.18 25.28
N TYR A 30 5.03 -28.17 24.20
CA TYR A 30 6.47 -28.53 24.21
C TYR A 30 7.44 -27.37 24.05
N SER A 31 6.98 -26.11 24.01
CA SER A 31 7.86 -24.93 24.04
C SER A 31 7.85 -24.29 25.42
N PRO A 32 8.91 -24.45 26.24
CA PRO A 32 9.01 -23.73 27.50
C PRO A 32 9.17 -22.23 27.21
N LYS A 33 8.09 -21.45 27.39
CA LYS A 33 8.19 -20.00 27.47
C LYS A 33 8.88 -19.67 28.79
N LYS A 34 10.15 -19.27 28.76
CA LYS A 34 10.70 -18.46 29.85
C LYS A 34 9.87 -17.19 29.91
N GLU A 35 9.17 -16.95 31.01
CA GLU A 35 8.48 -15.68 31.26
C GLU A 35 9.55 -14.58 31.35
N ARG A 36 9.70 -13.83 30.25
CA ARG A 36 10.52 -12.63 30.21
C ARG A 36 9.67 -11.46 30.66
N ILE A 37 10.16 -10.70 31.64
CA ILE A 37 9.53 -9.45 32.07
C ILE A 37 9.79 -8.39 30.98
N PRO A 38 8.73 -7.76 30.42
CA PRO A 38 8.91 -6.71 29.41
C PRO A 38 9.49 -5.44 30.03
N SER A 39 10.35 -4.74 29.28
CA SER A 39 10.91 -3.45 29.68
C SER A 39 9.83 -2.36 29.76
N GLU A 40 10.12 -1.24 30.43
CA GLU A 40 9.19 -0.10 30.47
C GLU A 40 8.93 0.49 29.08
N GLU A 41 9.93 0.51 28.19
CA GLU A 41 9.73 0.91 26.79
C GLU A 41 8.84 -0.08 26.02
N GLU A 42 8.98 -1.39 26.27
CA GLU A 42 8.10 -2.41 25.69
C GLU A 42 6.65 -2.24 26.18
N LYS A 43 6.45 -2.00 27.48
CA LYS A 43 5.12 -1.73 28.05
C LYS A 43 4.50 -0.46 27.46
N PHE A 44 5.28 0.60 27.33
CA PHE A 44 4.82 1.86 26.73
C PHE A 44 4.49 1.69 25.25
N ASN A 45 5.27 0.89 24.50
CA ASN A 45 4.94 0.54 23.11
C ASN A 45 3.62 -0.23 23.01
N GLU A 46 3.38 -1.20 23.88
CA GLU A 46 2.10 -1.93 23.92
C GLU A 46 0.93 -1.00 24.29
N PHE A 47 1.15 -0.05 25.19
CA PHE A 47 0.17 1.00 25.49
C PHE A 47 -0.14 1.89 24.28
N LEU A 48 0.88 2.36 23.54
CA LEU A 48 0.64 3.14 22.32
C LEU A 48 -0.08 2.33 21.24
N LYS A 49 0.25 1.04 21.09
CA LYS A 49 -0.42 0.14 20.15
C LYS A 49 -1.89 -0.09 20.52
N SER A 50 -2.21 -0.23 21.81
CA SER A 50 -3.61 -0.37 22.25
C SER A 50 -4.42 0.90 21.95
N LYS A 51 -3.84 2.08 22.18
CA LYS A 51 -4.46 3.37 21.81
C LYS A 51 -4.60 3.55 20.31
N LEU A 52 -3.62 3.10 19.53
CA LEU A 52 -3.72 3.08 18.07
C LEU A 52 -4.90 2.19 17.61
N LEU A 53 -5.09 1.02 18.21
CA LEU A 53 -6.22 0.14 17.90
C LEU A 53 -7.55 0.80 18.24
N GLU A 54 -7.65 1.49 19.39
CA GLU A 54 -8.83 2.30 19.74
C GLU A 54 -9.11 3.39 18.68
N SER A 55 -8.06 4.03 18.15
CA SER A 55 -8.19 5.10 17.14
C SER A 55 -8.58 4.62 15.73
N ASN A 56 -8.48 3.32 15.46
CA ASN A 56 -8.83 2.75 14.16
C ASN A 56 -10.32 2.38 14.06
N LYS A 57 -11.10 2.50 15.14
CA LYS A 57 -12.52 2.14 15.18
C LYS A 57 -13.38 3.12 14.37
N GLU A 58 -14.47 2.60 13.80
CA GLU A 58 -15.39 3.38 12.96
C GLU A 58 -16.02 4.59 13.68
N ASN A 59 -16.08 4.56 15.02
CA ASN A 59 -16.60 5.64 15.88
C ASN A 59 -15.50 6.54 16.47
N LEU A 60 -14.44 6.85 15.72
CA LEU A 60 -13.34 7.70 16.17
C LEU A 60 -13.82 9.02 16.81
N LYS A 61 -14.89 9.62 16.26
CA LYS A 61 -15.53 10.83 16.79
C LYS A 61 -15.98 10.73 18.26
N CYS A 62 -16.37 9.54 18.73
CA CYS A 62 -16.85 9.35 20.11
C CYS A 62 -15.70 9.17 21.10
N VAL A 63 -14.52 8.73 20.63
CA VAL A 63 -13.37 8.38 21.49
C VAL A 63 -12.27 9.42 21.39
N SER A 64 -12.37 10.35 20.43
CA SER A 64 -11.33 11.33 20.12
C SER A 64 -10.95 12.21 21.30
N GLU A 65 -11.90 12.67 22.14
CA GLU A 65 -11.59 13.54 23.29
C GLU A 65 -10.72 12.86 24.36
N SER A 66 -10.99 11.58 24.65
CA SER A 66 -10.20 10.81 25.62
C SER A 66 -8.81 10.46 25.08
N LEU A 67 -8.74 10.02 23.82
CA LEU A 67 -7.47 9.76 23.13
C LEU A 67 -6.63 11.03 23.00
N PHE A 68 -7.29 12.17 22.77
CA PHE A 68 -6.67 13.47 22.70
C PHE A 68 -6.03 13.88 24.02
N SER A 69 -6.77 13.80 25.13
CA SER A 69 -6.22 14.08 26.47
C SER A 69 -5.00 13.19 26.78
N THR A 70 -5.09 11.93 26.37
CA THR A 70 -3.99 10.96 26.46
C THR A 70 -2.77 11.42 25.63
N CYS A 71 -2.97 11.86 24.39
CA CYS A 71 -1.89 12.32 23.53
C CYS A 71 -1.19 13.56 24.10
N LYS A 72 -1.96 14.50 24.66
CA LYS A 72 -1.41 15.69 25.33
C LYS A 72 -0.51 15.29 26.50
N SER A 73 -0.98 14.39 27.37
CA SER A 73 -0.20 13.87 28.49
C SER A 73 1.10 13.20 28.04
N ILE A 74 1.02 12.33 27.02
CA ILE A 74 2.18 11.64 26.44
C ILE A 74 3.21 12.67 25.92
N PHE A 75 2.78 13.65 25.14
CA PHE A 75 3.69 14.64 24.55
C PHE A 75 4.42 15.45 25.64
N THR A 76 3.70 15.90 26.68
CA THR A 76 4.27 16.66 27.80
C THR A 76 5.13 15.82 28.75
N SER A 77 5.00 14.49 28.72
CA SER A 77 5.77 13.60 29.61
C SER A 77 7.23 13.37 29.17
N HIS A 78 7.60 13.81 27.97
CA HIS A 78 8.92 13.58 27.35
C HIS A 78 9.32 12.08 27.26
N LEU A 79 8.36 11.15 27.28
CA LEU A 79 8.57 9.70 27.15
C LEU A 79 8.79 9.23 25.70
N LEU A 80 8.65 10.13 24.72
CA LEU A 80 8.79 9.79 23.31
C LEU A 80 10.27 9.56 22.94
N THR A 81 10.56 8.40 22.38
CA THR A 81 11.87 7.99 21.86
C THR A 81 11.83 7.85 20.35
N LYS A 82 13.00 7.75 19.70
CA LYS A 82 13.08 7.46 18.26
C LYS A 82 12.38 6.14 17.85
N VAL A 83 12.22 5.21 18.80
CA VAL A 83 11.61 3.89 18.55
C VAL A 83 10.09 3.98 18.60
N ASN A 84 9.56 4.71 19.60
CA ASN A 84 8.13 4.75 19.89
C ASN A 84 7.39 5.91 19.21
N GLN A 85 8.12 6.94 18.74
CA GLN A 85 7.55 8.11 18.07
C GLN A 85 6.66 7.75 16.88
N GLN A 86 6.97 6.68 16.13
CA GLN A 86 6.18 6.24 14.99
C GLN A 86 4.75 5.82 15.40
N TYR A 87 4.58 5.21 16.58
CA TYR A 87 3.27 4.79 17.06
C TYR A 87 2.45 5.98 17.53
N PHE A 88 3.13 6.93 18.19
CA PHE A 88 2.51 8.19 18.60
C PHE A 88 2.10 9.05 17.40
N LEU A 89 2.96 9.19 16.39
CA LEU A 89 2.64 9.89 15.15
C LEU A 89 1.47 9.23 14.41
N LYS A 90 1.41 7.89 14.34
CA LYS A 90 0.24 7.18 13.77
C LYS A 90 -1.06 7.51 14.50
N LEU A 91 -1.01 7.51 15.83
CA LEU A 91 -2.16 7.87 16.66
C LEU A 91 -2.60 9.31 16.40
N LEU A 92 -1.66 10.27 16.40
CA LEU A 92 -1.93 11.67 16.07
C LEU A 92 -2.46 11.84 14.63
N ALA A 93 -1.90 11.12 13.66
CA ALA A 93 -2.33 11.17 12.27
C ALA A 93 -3.76 10.70 12.09
N ASN A 94 -4.21 9.73 12.89
CA ASN A 94 -5.61 9.31 12.92
C ASN A 94 -6.52 10.38 13.53
N LEU A 95 -6.08 11.03 14.61
CA LEU A 95 -6.86 12.10 15.24
C LEU A 95 -6.89 13.39 14.40
N SER A 96 -5.85 13.66 13.60
CA SER A 96 -5.74 14.88 12.79
C SER A 96 -6.83 15.05 11.74
N SER A 97 -7.53 13.98 11.34
CA SER A 97 -8.67 14.10 10.43
C SER A 97 -9.94 14.63 11.11
N GLU A 98 -9.94 14.82 12.43
CA GLU A 98 -11.05 15.38 13.19
C GLU A 98 -10.82 16.85 13.55
N ILE A 99 -11.82 17.68 13.24
CA ILE A 99 -11.74 19.16 13.33
C ILE A 99 -11.42 19.61 14.77
N SER A 100 -12.04 18.98 15.77
CA SER A 100 -11.86 19.33 17.20
C SER A 100 -10.43 19.14 17.72
N VAL A 101 -9.59 18.37 17.01
CA VAL A 101 -8.20 18.09 17.40
C VAL A 101 -7.21 19.04 16.71
N THR A 102 -7.62 19.67 15.61
CA THR A 102 -6.75 20.50 14.75
C THR A 102 -6.21 21.73 15.49
N ASP A 103 -7.07 22.42 16.26
CA ASP A 103 -6.70 23.64 17.00
C ASP A 103 -5.62 23.41 18.07
N PHE A 104 -5.54 22.20 18.62
CA PHE A 104 -4.50 21.85 19.59
C PHE A 104 -3.20 21.41 18.94
N ILE A 105 -3.26 20.69 17.81
CA ILE A 105 -2.02 20.36 17.10
C ILE A 105 -1.37 21.66 16.60
N ASN A 106 -2.16 22.69 16.31
CA ASN A 106 -1.69 24.05 16.07
C ASN A 106 -1.05 24.76 17.28
N SER A 107 -1.01 24.14 18.47
CA SER A 107 -0.13 24.62 19.54
C SER A 107 1.31 24.65 19.02
N THR A 108 2.01 25.77 19.27
CA THR A 108 3.29 26.06 18.61
C THR A 108 4.34 24.97 18.81
N GLU A 109 4.37 24.32 19.98
CA GLU A 109 5.33 23.25 20.30
C GLU A 109 5.05 21.94 19.57
N LEU A 110 3.82 21.43 19.62
CA LEU A 110 3.46 20.17 18.95
C LEU A 110 3.52 20.32 17.43
N HIS A 111 3.04 21.45 16.90
CA HIS A 111 3.16 21.78 15.48
C HIS A 111 4.64 21.80 15.03
N SER A 112 5.52 22.45 15.81
CA SER A 112 6.95 22.50 15.51
C SER A 112 7.59 21.11 15.54
N TRP A 113 7.22 20.27 16.51
CA TRP A 113 7.72 18.90 16.58
C TRP A 113 7.25 18.03 15.42
N VAL A 114 5.97 18.12 15.03
CA VAL A 114 5.45 17.41 13.85
C VAL A 114 6.19 17.87 12.59
N LYS A 115 6.45 19.18 12.45
CA LYS A 115 7.25 19.71 11.34
C LYS A 115 8.66 19.13 11.32
N GLU A 116 9.34 19.03 12.45
CA GLU A 116 10.64 18.36 12.55
C GLU A 116 10.54 16.87 12.16
N CYS A 117 9.51 16.15 12.61
CA CYS A 117 9.30 14.76 12.21
C CYS A 117 9.06 14.59 10.70
N SER A 118 8.44 15.58 10.03
CA SER A 118 8.26 15.57 8.58
C SER A 118 9.58 15.70 7.81
N GLU A 119 10.65 16.15 8.47
CA GLU A 119 12.01 16.24 7.94
C GLU A 119 12.80 14.94 8.11
N ASN A 120 12.23 13.92 8.74
CA ASN A 120 12.90 12.65 8.94
C ASN A 120 13.05 11.86 7.62
N ASP A 121 14.14 11.11 7.49
CA ASP A 121 14.38 10.27 6.31
C ASP A 121 13.71 8.88 6.42
N ASP A 122 13.26 8.48 7.63
CA ASP A 122 12.51 7.24 7.85
C ASP A 122 11.04 7.42 7.42
N PRO A 123 10.54 6.65 6.42
CA PRO A 123 9.15 6.71 5.98
C PRO A 123 8.12 6.43 7.06
N LYS A 124 8.45 5.65 8.10
CA LYS A 124 7.51 5.40 9.20
C LYS A 124 7.25 6.61 10.08
N VAL A 125 8.14 7.62 10.01
CA VAL A 125 8.06 8.87 10.76
C VAL A 125 7.50 9.96 9.85
N PHE A 126 8.15 10.20 8.70
CA PHE A 126 7.81 11.36 7.89
C PHE A 126 6.44 11.26 7.25
N LEU A 127 5.98 10.07 6.84
CA LEU A 127 4.67 9.92 6.20
C LEU A 127 3.52 10.28 7.16
N GLU A 128 3.64 9.88 8.42
CA GLU A 128 2.64 10.18 9.45
C GLU A 128 2.65 11.66 9.80
N ALA A 129 3.84 12.22 10.02
CA ALA A 129 4.00 13.65 10.29
C ALA A 129 3.50 14.51 9.12
N TRP A 130 3.82 14.12 7.89
CA TRP A 130 3.38 14.79 6.67
C TRP A 130 1.85 14.78 6.56
N LYS A 131 1.22 13.62 6.77
CA LYS A 131 -0.24 13.49 6.76
C LYS A 131 -0.91 14.39 7.82
N ILE A 132 -0.34 14.48 9.03
CA ILE A 132 -0.83 15.38 10.09
C ILE A 132 -0.83 16.82 9.58
N LEU A 133 0.30 17.29 9.03
CA LEU A 133 0.40 18.65 8.48
C LEU A 133 -0.63 18.90 7.38
N GLN A 134 -0.82 17.94 6.47
CA GLN A 134 -1.80 18.09 5.38
C GLN A 134 -3.24 18.18 5.86
N ASN A 135 -3.62 17.44 6.91
CA ASN A 135 -4.95 17.56 7.49
C ASN A 135 -5.17 18.89 8.21
N ILE A 136 -4.13 19.42 8.88
CA ILE A 136 -4.22 20.68 9.65
C ILE A 136 -4.19 21.91 8.74
N GLU A 137 -3.35 21.89 7.71
CA GLU A 137 -3.16 23.01 6.79
C GLU A 137 -4.25 23.07 5.69
N SER A 138 -5.06 22.02 5.54
CA SER A 138 -6.19 22.01 4.59
C SER A 138 -7.19 23.12 4.95
N THR A 139 -7.42 24.04 4.02
CA THR A 139 -8.54 25.01 4.14
C THR A 139 -9.86 24.43 3.64
N ASP A 140 -9.80 23.33 2.89
CA ASP A 140 -10.99 22.64 2.43
C ASP A 140 -11.35 21.56 3.46
N ASN A 141 -12.27 21.90 4.35
CA ASN A 141 -12.78 21.00 5.39
C ASN A 141 -13.47 19.74 4.81
N ALA A 142 -13.71 19.66 3.49
CA ALA A 142 -14.30 18.50 2.84
C ALA A 142 -13.29 17.37 2.57
N VAL A 143 -12.00 17.69 2.40
CA VAL A 143 -10.96 16.68 2.10
C VAL A 143 -10.28 16.25 3.39
N LYS A 144 -10.32 14.94 3.66
CA LYS A 144 -9.69 14.35 4.85
C LYS A 144 -8.83 13.16 4.48
N TYR A 145 -7.56 13.21 4.87
CA TYR A 145 -6.67 12.07 4.77
C TYR A 145 -6.81 11.23 6.04
N ILE A 146 -7.66 10.20 5.97
CA ILE A 146 -7.93 9.31 7.10
C ILE A 146 -6.88 8.18 7.19
N TYR A 147 -7.01 7.28 8.17
CA TYR A 147 -6.04 6.21 8.42
C TYR A 147 -5.65 5.43 7.14
N GLY A 148 -4.35 5.35 6.86
CA GLY A 148 -3.82 4.64 5.70
C GLY A 148 -3.97 5.36 4.35
N VAL A 149 -4.25 6.67 4.33
CA VAL A 149 -4.19 7.47 3.10
C VAL A 149 -3.10 8.52 3.26
N TYR A 150 -2.06 8.44 2.43
CA TYR A 150 -0.91 9.33 2.48
C TYR A 150 -0.85 10.22 1.23
N PRO A 151 -1.13 11.53 1.36
CA PRO A 151 -0.99 12.48 0.25
C PRO A 151 0.48 12.80 0.01
N LEU A 152 1.17 11.98 -0.79
CA LEU A 152 2.61 12.16 -1.08
C LEU A 152 2.88 13.49 -1.79
N ILE A 153 2.00 13.87 -2.72
CA ILE A 153 1.97 15.20 -3.35
C ILE A 153 0.52 15.70 -3.29
N PRO A 154 0.16 16.58 -2.34
CA PRO A 154 -1.18 17.15 -2.22
C PRO A 154 -1.44 18.24 -3.29
N PRO A 155 -2.70 18.60 -3.55
CA PRO A 155 -3.01 19.81 -4.32
C PRO A 155 -2.64 21.05 -3.48
N TRP A 156 -1.69 21.85 -3.95
CA TRP A 156 -1.22 23.03 -3.22
C TRP A 156 -2.09 24.25 -3.53
N LYS A 157 -2.44 25.05 -2.50
CA LYS A 157 -3.27 26.27 -2.67
C LYS A 157 -2.72 27.29 -3.67
N ASN A 158 -1.41 27.33 -3.85
CA ASN A 158 -0.71 28.29 -4.71
C ASN A 158 -0.05 27.62 -5.93
N GLN A 159 -0.45 26.39 -6.27
CA GLN A 159 -0.03 25.74 -7.51
C GLN A 159 -1.24 25.53 -8.42
N GLU A 160 -0.95 25.13 -9.66
CA GLU A 160 -2.00 24.74 -10.60
C GLU A 160 -2.69 23.49 -10.08
N ASP A 161 -4.00 23.42 -10.31
CA ASP A 161 -4.77 22.23 -9.95
C ASP A 161 -4.20 21.00 -10.65
N PRO A 162 -4.04 19.87 -9.92
CA PRO A 162 -3.52 18.66 -10.53
C PRO A 162 -4.49 18.16 -11.60
N VAL A 163 -3.94 17.76 -12.75
CA VAL A 163 -4.73 17.28 -13.89
C VAL A 163 -5.20 15.84 -13.70
N ALA A 164 -4.54 15.09 -12.82
CA ALA A 164 -4.85 13.70 -12.52
C ALA A 164 -4.41 13.30 -11.10
N ASP A 165 -5.03 12.23 -10.61
CA ASP A 165 -4.61 11.48 -9.42
C ASP A 165 -3.77 10.27 -9.84
N VAL A 166 -2.57 10.13 -9.29
CA VAL A 166 -1.79 8.89 -9.32
C VAL A 166 -1.94 8.20 -7.97
N VAL A 167 -2.50 7.00 -7.97
CA VAL A 167 -2.83 6.28 -6.72
C VAL A 167 -2.06 4.98 -6.63
N LEU A 168 -1.22 4.86 -5.59
CA LEU A 168 -0.37 3.70 -5.32
C LEU A 168 -1.06 2.74 -4.36
N VAL A 169 -1.22 1.47 -4.75
CA VAL A 169 -1.87 0.43 -3.93
C VAL A 169 -0.98 -0.79 -3.79
N HIS A 170 -0.45 -1.03 -2.59
CA HIS A 170 0.47 -2.15 -2.33
C HIS A 170 -0.24 -3.51 -2.24
N GLY A 171 0.53 -4.59 -2.21
CA GLY A 171 0.07 -5.97 -1.97
C GLY A 171 0.27 -6.47 -0.54
N ILE A 172 0.13 -7.78 -0.31
CA ILE A 172 0.35 -8.40 1.01
C ILE A 172 1.80 -8.19 1.47
N LYS A 173 2.03 -7.96 2.78
CA LYS A 173 3.36 -7.67 3.37
C LYS A 173 3.99 -6.38 2.83
N GLY A 174 3.17 -5.56 2.17
CA GLY A 174 3.57 -4.31 1.57
C GLY A 174 3.44 -3.14 2.52
N GLY A 175 3.57 -1.94 1.96
CA GLY A 175 3.19 -0.71 2.64
C GLY A 175 3.39 0.51 1.76
N ALA A 176 2.80 1.63 2.14
CA ALA A 176 2.81 2.89 1.38
C ALA A 176 4.21 3.38 0.97
N ALA A 177 5.26 3.06 1.75
CA ALA A 177 6.65 3.28 1.33
C ALA A 177 7.37 1.97 0.97
N TYR A 178 7.15 0.91 1.75
CA TYR A 178 7.93 -0.32 1.60
C TYR A 178 7.80 -0.90 0.18
N THR A 179 6.59 -0.98 -0.37
CA THR A 179 6.39 -1.57 -1.70
C THR A 179 7.02 -0.74 -2.82
N TRP A 180 7.01 0.58 -2.69
CA TRP A 180 7.38 1.52 -3.75
C TRP A 180 8.81 2.06 -3.61
N ARG A 181 9.65 1.41 -2.81
CA ARG A 181 11.05 1.79 -2.66
C ARG A 181 11.90 1.34 -3.84
N GLN A 182 13.04 1.99 -4.05
CA GLN A 182 14.07 1.52 -4.97
C GLN A 182 14.59 0.13 -4.54
N HIS A 183 15.08 -0.67 -5.48
CA HIS A 183 15.59 -2.01 -5.19
C HIS A 183 16.61 -2.02 -4.03
N ASP A 184 16.51 -3.01 -3.13
CA ASP A 184 17.29 -3.04 -1.88
C ASP A 184 18.81 -3.15 -2.10
N SER A 185 19.26 -3.67 -3.25
CA SER A 185 20.68 -3.65 -3.64
C SER A 185 21.25 -2.24 -3.75
N CYS A 186 20.41 -1.23 -3.93
CA CYS A 186 20.81 0.16 -4.06
C CYS A 186 20.86 0.91 -2.72
N LYS A 187 20.53 0.25 -1.59
CA LYS A 187 20.61 0.86 -0.23
C LYS A 187 22.01 1.30 0.18
N ILE A 188 23.04 0.91 -0.57
CA ILE A 188 24.40 1.43 -0.42
C ILE A 188 24.49 2.93 -0.74
N ARG A 189 23.56 3.47 -1.53
CA ARG A 189 23.48 4.90 -1.84
C ARG A 189 22.92 5.68 -0.65
N PRO A 190 23.39 6.91 -0.39
CA PRO A 190 22.79 7.75 0.63
C PRO A 190 21.32 8.06 0.30
N VAL A 191 20.46 8.08 1.31
CA VAL A 191 19.02 8.36 1.15
C VAL A 191 18.80 9.78 0.60
N LEU A 192 17.81 9.94 -0.28
CA LEU A 192 17.34 11.26 -0.70
C LEU A 192 16.64 11.96 0.47
N GLN A 193 17.31 13.00 0.99
CA GLN A 193 16.86 13.72 2.18
C GLN A 193 15.59 14.54 1.92
N GLN A 194 14.78 14.77 2.95
CA GLN A 194 13.55 15.59 2.82
C GLN A 194 13.82 17.02 2.31
N SER A 195 14.89 17.65 2.80
CA SER A 195 15.32 18.98 2.35
C SER A 195 15.68 19.02 0.86
N GLN A 196 16.23 17.93 0.33
CA GLN A 196 16.51 17.76 -1.09
C GLN A 196 15.22 17.52 -1.87
N ARG A 197 14.35 16.64 -1.39
CA ARG A 197 13.04 16.34 -1.99
C ARG A 197 12.18 17.60 -2.16
N ARG A 198 12.08 18.46 -1.14
CA ARG A 198 11.29 19.70 -1.25
C ARG A 198 11.85 20.68 -2.28
N LYS A 199 13.18 20.79 -2.39
CA LYS A 199 13.82 21.59 -3.45
C LYS A 199 13.46 21.04 -4.83
N LEU A 200 13.52 19.71 -4.99
CA LEU A 200 13.15 19.02 -6.22
C LEU A 200 11.68 19.24 -6.61
N LEU A 201 10.76 19.29 -5.65
CA LEU A 201 9.33 19.50 -5.89
C LEU A 201 8.94 20.99 -6.06
N SER A 202 9.89 21.92 -5.89
CA SER A 202 9.60 23.36 -6.02
C SER A 202 9.59 23.81 -7.49
N LYS A 203 8.56 24.58 -7.90
CA LYS A 203 8.32 25.01 -9.30
C LYS A 203 9.47 25.78 -9.97
N ASN A 204 10.45 26.29 -9.22
CA ASN A 204 11.53 27.14 -9.72
C ASN A 204 12.83 26.37 -10.03
N PHE A 205 12.78 25.04 -10.10
CA PHE A 205 13.96 24.22 -10.29
C PHE A 205 14.04 23.77 -11.76
N GLU A 206 14.67 24.60 -12.60
CA GLU A 206 15.05 24.22 -13.97
C GLU A 206 15.87 22.93 -13.94
N GLU A 207 15.58 21.98 -14.85
CA GLU A 207 16.32 20.73 -15.07
C GLU A 207 17.81 21.01 -15.28
N THR A 208 18.54 21.07 -14.17
CA THR A 208 19.98 21.21 -14.11
C THR A 208 20.60 19.82 -14.05
N SER A 209 21.79 19.65 -14.63
CA SER A 209 22.59 18.42 -14.49
C SER A 209 22.74 17.95 -13.02
N TYR A 210 22.65 18.87 -12.07
CA TYR A 210 22.65 18.60 -10.64
C TYR A 210 21.43 17.79 -10.16
N GLN A 211 20.21 18.06 -10.64
CA GLN A 211 19.01 17.28 -10.29
C GLN A 211 19.13 15.84 -10.73
N GLU A 212 19.53 15.64 -11.97
CA GLU A 212 19.69 14.30 -12.53
C GLU A 212 20.77 13.53 -11.76
N SER A 213 21.90 14.16 -11.46
CA SER A 213 22.96 13.57 -10.61
C SER A 213 22.39 13.17 -9.26
N LEU A 214 21.64 14.07 -8.60
CA LEU A 214 21.08 13.82 -7.28
C LEU A 214 20.08 12.66 -7.27
N LEU A 215 19.15 12.63 -8.23
CA LEU A 215 18.15 11.55 -8.34
C LEU A 215 18.78 10.19 -8.67
N ASN A 216 19.92 10.18 -9.39
CA ASN A 216 20.63 8.96 -9.73
C ASN A 216 21.54 8.46 -8.59
N GLU A 217 22.14 9.36 -7.83
CA GLU A 217 23.09 9.04 -6.75
C GLU A 217 22.42 8.77 -5.40
N ARG A 218 21.15 9.12 -5.22
CA ARG A 218 20.43 8.96 -3.96
C ARG A 218 19.49 7.77 -3.98
N TYR A 219 19.38 7.08 -2.85
CA TYR A 219 18.40 6.02 -2.65
C TYR A 219 17.01 6.62 -2.44
N SER A 220 16.03 6.11 -3.18
CA SER A 220 14.62 6.50 -3.03
C SER A 220 13.85 5.53 -2.15
N TRP A 221 13.22 6.06 -1.10
CA TRP A 221 12.24 5.30 -0.31
C TRP A 221 10.89 5.14 -1.02
N ILE A 222 10.55 6.03 -1.95
CA ILE A 222 9.30 6.04 -2.70
C ILE A 222 9.60 6.55 -4.11
N TRP A 223 9.99 5.66 -5.02
CA TRP A 223 10.42 6.06 -6.37
C TRP A 223 9.33 6.79 -7.18
N PRO A 224 8.01 6.52 -7.01
CA PRO A 224 7.01 7.32 -7.70
C PRO A 224 6.97 8.77 -7.20
N LEU A 225 7.27 9.00 -5.92
CA LEU A 225 7.37 10.35 -5.36
C LEU A 225 8.65 11.04 -5.84
N ASP A 226 9.77 10.32 -5.84
CA ASP A 226 11.08 10.93 -6.06
C ASP A 226 11.45 11.05 -7.54
N TRP A 227 10.91 10.20 -8.41
CA TRP A 227 11.30 10.16 -9.83
C TRP A 227 10.10 10.43 -10.76
N LEU A 228 8.97 9.75 -10.57
CA LEU A 228 7.83 9.89 -11.49
C LEU A 228 7.20 11.29 -11.41
N SER A 229 7.19 11.92 -10.23
CA SER A 229 6.68 13.28 -10.05
C SER A 229 7.44 14.33 -10.87
N HIS A 230 8.69 14.05 -11.24
CA HIS A 230 9.54 14.92 -12.08
C HIS A 230 9.41 14.60 -13.56
N SER A 231 9.11 13.36 -13.91
CA SER A 231 8.95 12.98 -15.32
C SER A 231 7.67 13.53 -15.94
N VAL A 232 6.61 13.75 -15.14
CA VAL A 232 5.32 14.24 -15.64
C VAL A 232 5.34 15.77 -15.74
N SER A 233 5.15 16.27 -16.96
CA SER A 233 5.19 17.71 -17.26
C SER A 233 4.00 18.50 -16.73
N LYS A 234 2.88 17.83 -16.45
CA LYS A 234 1.68 18.42 -15.84
C LYS A 234 1.62 18.10 -14.34
N PRO A 235 1.12 19.02 -13.49
CA PRO A 235 0.95 18.74 -12.07
C PRO A 235 0.02 17.53 -11.83
N VAL A 236 0.45 16.58 -11.01
CA VAL A 236 -0.35 15.43 -10.59
C VAL A 236 -0.42 15.36 -9.07
N ARG A 237 -1.56 14.87 -8.56
CA ARG A 237 -1.70 14.52 -7.14
C ARG A 237 -1.24 13.09 -6.95
N LEU A 238 -0.31 12.84 -6.03
CA LEU A 238 0.18 11.50 -5.75
C LEU A 238 -0.31 11.05 -4.38
N ILE A 239 -1.00 9.91 -4.32
CA ILE A 239 -1.55 9.33 -3.10
C ILE A 239 -1.06 7.89 -2.96
N ALA A 240 -0.57 7.53 -1.77
CA ALA A 240 -0.30 6.13 -1.43
C ALA A 240 -1.33 5.62 -0.42
N ILE A 241 -1.82 4.42 -0.66
CA ILE A 241 -2.75 3.73 0.23
C ILE A 241 -2.00 2.68 1.03
N ASP A 242 -2.24 2.68 2.33
CA ASP A 242 -1.80 1.69 3.30
C ASP A 242 -3.01 1.03 3.94
N TYR A 243 -2.96 -0.28 4.08
CA TYR A 243 -3.97 -1.04 4.77
C TYR A 243 -3.29 -2.18 5.51
N SER A 244 -3.91 -2.66 6.61
CA SER A 244 -3.36 -3.75 7.41
C SER A 244 -3.35 -5.06 6.59
N SER A 245 -2.34 -5.22 5.76
CA SER A 245 -1.96 -6.50 5.16
C SER A 245 -1.14 -7.36 6.12
N ASP A 246 -0.76 -6.76 7.26
CA ASP A 246 0.16 -7.26 8.29
C ASP A 246 -0.54 -7.81 9.54
N SER A 247 -1.86 -8.00 9.43
CA SER A 247 -2.83 -8.45 10.45
C SER A 247 -2.58 -9.87 11.02
N TRP A 248 -1.35 -10.37 10.96
CA TRP A 248 -0.96 -11.73 11.35
C TRP A 248 -0.65 -11.89 12.85
N TYR A 249 -0.40 -10.80 13.58
CA TYR A 249 0.04 -10.88 14.98
C TYR A 249 -1.09 -10.80 16.02
N ASN A 250 -2.24 -10.19 15.68
CA ASN A 250 -3.30 -9.94 16.65
C ASN A 250 -4.59 -10.71 16.28
N GLU A 251 -4.98 -11.66 17.14
CA GLU A 251 -6.25 -12.39 17.04
C GLU A 251 -7.49 -11.47 17.08
N GLU A 252 -7.31 -10.23 17.55
CA GLU A 252 -8.34 -9.19 17.71
C GLU A 252 -8.42 -8.18 16.54
N ASP A 253 -7.62 -8.33 15.47
CA ASP A 253 -7.72 -7.44 14.30
C ASP A 253 -9.00 -7.77 13.50
N GLU A 254 -9.95 -6.83 13.47
CA GLU A 254 -11.21 -6.92 12.73
C GLU A 254 -11.00 -7.28 11.24
N ASN A 255 -9.81 -7.02 10.68
CA ASN A 255 -9.51 -7.30 9.28
C ASN A 255 -9.11 -8.76 9.00
N ARG A 256 -8.88 -9.59 10.03
CA ARG A 256 -8.45 -10.99 9.83
C ARG A 256 -9.49 -11.83 9.09
N ASN A 257 -10.77 -11.57 9.33
CA ASN A 257 -11.89 -12.24 8.66
C ASN A 257 -12.44 -11.43 7.47
N CYS A 258 -11.82 -10.31 7.12
CA CYS A 258 -12.29 -9.42 6.08
C CYS A 258 -12.11 -10.06 4.69
N SER A 259 -13.18 -10.08 3.90
CA SER A 259 -13.13 -10.51 2.50
C SER A 259 -12.44 -9.46 1.62
N LEU A 260 -12.02 -9.86 0.41
CA LEU A 260 -11.48 -8.91 -0.57
C LEU A 260 -12.51 -7.81 -0.92
N GLU A 261 -13.79 -8.15 -0.96
CA GLU A 261 -14.89 -7.21 -1.27
C GLU A 261 -15.09 -6.19 -0.15
N GLU A 262 -15.08 -6.62 1.11
CA GLU A 262 -15.16 -5.74 2.28
C GLU A 262 -13.94 -4.83 2.38
N LEU A 263 -12.73 -5.37 2.17
CA LEU A 263 -11.49 -4.59 2.17
C LEU A 263 -11.53 -3.51 1.07
N SER A 264 -11.98 -3.88 -0.13
CA SER A 264 -12.15 -2.94 -1.24
C SER A 264 -13.13 -1.82 -0.89
N SER A 265 -14.23 -2.13 -0.19
CA SER A 265 -15.23 -1.16 0.26
C SER A 265 -14.67 -0.20 1.33
N LYS A 266 -13.86 -0.71 2.27
CA LYS A 266 -13.16 0.13 3.26
C LYS A 266 -12.18 1.09 2.57
N ILE A 267 -11.38 0.60 1.62
CA ILE A 267 -10.42 1.42 0.87
C ILE A 267 -11.13 2.45 -0.03
N HIS A 268 -12.23 2.05 -0.68
CA HIS A 268 -13.08 2.94 -1.48
C HIS A 268 -13.58 4.14 -0.68
N LYS A 269 -14.14 3.92 0.52
CA LYS A 269 -14.58 4.99 1.42
C LYS A 269 -13.45 5.96 1.77
N LYS A 270 -12.25 5.43 2.05
CA LYS A 270 -11.06 6.23 2.35
C LYS A 270 -10.63 7.11 1.17
N LEU A 271 -10.64 6.55 -0.04
CA LEU A 271 -10.30 7.28 -1.26
C LEU A 271 -11.30 8.40 -1.56
N LYS A 272 -12.60 8.13 -1.43
CA LYS A 272 -13.65 9.15 -1.61
C LYS A 272 -13.53 10.27 -0.57
N ALA A 273 -13.21 9.95 0.70
CA ALA A 273 -12.96 10.96 1.74
C ALA A 273 -11.74 11.85 1.45
N ALA A 274 -10.74 11.32 0.72
CA ALA A 274 -9.60 12.08 0.21
C ALA A 274 -9.91 12.82 -1.10
N GLY A 275 -11.16 12.81 -1.58
CA GLY A 275 -11.59 13.48 -2.81
C GLY A 275 -11.12 12.79 -4.10
N VAL A 276 -10.70 11.52 -4.05
CA VAL A 276 -10.36 10.73 -5.24
C VAL A 276 -11.64 10.38 -6.01
N GLY A 277 -11.59 10.47 -7.34
CA GLY A 277 -12.76 10.32 -8.22
C GLY A 277 -13.24 11.62 -8.85
N SER A 278 -12.77 12.78 -8.36
CA SER A 278 -13.06 14.09 -8.95
C SER A 278 -12.20 14.45 -10.17
N ARG A 279 -11.15 13.67 -10.44
CA ARG A 279 -10.16 13.88 -11.50
C ARG A 279 -9.80 12.56 -12.15
N PRO A 280 -9.28 12.55 -13.39
CA PRO A 280 -8.69 11.37 -14.01
C PRO A 280 -7.75 10.60 -13.05
N ILE A 281 -7.89 9.27 -12.99
CA ILE A 281 -7.11 8.42 -12.08
C ILE A 281 -6.19 7.49 -12.87
N ILE A 282 -4.93 7.44 -12.46
CA ILE A 282 -3.92 6.47 -12.86
C ILE A 282 -3.58 5.61 -11.65
N TRP A 283 -3.91 4.32 -11.72
CA TRP A 283 -3.61 3.36 -10.67
C TRP A 283 -2.23 2.74 -10.90
N ILE A 284 -1.42 2.66 -9.85
CA ILE A 284 -0.20 1.84 -9.84
C ILE A 284 -0.34 0.83 -8.70
N THR A 285 -0.38 -0.44 -9.05
CA THR A 285 -0.81 -1.48 -8.13
C THR A 285 0.15 -2.66 -8.12
N HIS A 286 0.32 -3.28 -6.95
CA HIS A 286 1.14 -4.48 -6.81
C HIS A 286 0.34 -5.62 -6.20
N SER A 287 0.44 -6.81 -6.80
CA SER A 287 -0.15 -8.04 -6.27
C SER A 287 -1.63 -7.88 -5.89
N MET A 288 -2.02 -8.21 -4.66
CA MET A 288 -3.39 -8.06 -4.17
C MET A 288 -3.96 -6.63 -4.34
N GLY A 289 -3.13 -5.60 -4.35
CA GLY A 289 -3.56 -4.22 -4.57
C GLY A 289 -4.30 -4.02 -5.90
N GLY A 290 -3.91 -4.74 -6.95
CA GLY A 290 -4.62 -4.68 -8.24
C GLY A 290 -6.00 -5.34 -8.19
N LEU A 291 -6.15 -6.41 -7.40
CA LEU A 291 -7.45 -7.06 -7.19
C LEU A 291 -8.40 -6.18 -6.38
N ILE A 292 -7.88 -5.44 -5.39
CA ILE A 292 -8.63 -4.44 -4.64
C ILE A 292 -9.19 -3.38 -5.59
N VAL A 293 -8.37 -2.84 -6.50
CA VAL A 293 -8.81 -1.84 -7.48
C VAL A 293 -9.89 -2.40 -8.41
N LYS A 294 -9.74 -3.64 -8.92
CA LYS A 294 -10.78 -4.31 -9.71
C LYS A 294 -12.09 -4.46 -8.93
N ALA A 295 -12.02 -4.86 -7.66
CA ALA A 295 -13.18 -5.01 -6.79
C ALA A 295 -13.90 -3.67 -6.52
N ILE A 296 -13.14 -2.58 -6.33
CA ILE A 296 -13.71 -1.22 -6.20
C ILE A 296 -14.55 -0.88 -7.45
N MET A 297 -13.99 -1.07 -8.65
CA MET A 297 -14.69 -0.77 -9.91
C MET A 297 -15.91 -1.65 -10.11
N LYS A 298 -15.80 -2.95 -9.82
CA LYS A 298 -16.94 -3.87 -9.85
C LYS A 298 -18.05 -3.37 -8.92
N ASN A 299 -17.72 -3.00 -7.69
CA ASN A 299 -18.71 -2.56 -6.71
C ASN A 299 -19.42 -1.27 -7.14
N GLU A 300 -18.70 -0.30 -7.70
CA GLU A 300 -19.34 0.89 -8.28
C GLU A 300 -20.21 0.56 -9.50
N SER A 301 -19.75 -0.34 -10.38
CA SER A 301 -20.53 -0.75 -11.56
C SER A 301 -21.87 -1.39 -11.21
N CYS A 302 -21.95 -2.16 -10.11
CA CYS A 302 -23.20 -2.75 -9.66
C CYS A 302 -24.20 -1.70 -9.15
N ARG A 303 -23.71 -0.62 -8.52
CA ARG A 303 -24.53 0.48 -7.98
C ARG A 303 -25.03 1.43 -9.05
N TYR A 304 -24.28 1.57 -10.15
CA TYR A 304 -24.65 2.40 -11.31
C TYR A 304 -26.00 1.97 -11.93
N ASN A 305 -26.38 0.70 -11.80
CA ASN A 305 -27.66 0.21 -12.29
C ASN A 305 -28.85 0.55 -11.37
N GLU A 306 -28.60 1.11 -10.17
CA GLU A 306 -29.62 1.42 -9.16
C GLU A 306 -29.82 2.93 -8.93
N GLU A 307 -28.80 3.77 -9.16
CA GLU A 307 -28.86 5.23 -8.99
C GLU A 307 -28.13 5.98 -10.13
N LEU A 308 -28.52 7.24 -10.39
CA LEU A 308 -27.89 8.10 -11.40
C LEU A 308 -26.36 8.21 -11.19
N PRO A 309 -25.52 8.10 -12.24
CA PRO A 309 -24.08 8.31 -12.12
C PRO A 309 -23.71 9.62 -11.43
N CYS A 310 -22.92 9.53 -10.37
CA CYS A 310 -22.22 10.69 -9.86
C CYS A 310 -20.98 10.94 -10.73
N SER A 311 -20.82 12.16 -11.24
CA SER A 311 -19.65 12.55 -12.05
C SER A 311 -18.31 12.50 -11.29
N SER A 312 -18.33 12.16 -9.99
CA SER A 312 -17.17 12.11 -9.10
C SER A 312 -16.73 10.70 -8.69
N ASP A 313 -17.11 9.66 -9.45
CA ASP A 313 -16.87 8.26 -9.08
C ASP A 313 -15.55 7.68 -9.62
N ILE A 314 -14.98 6.74 -8.87
CA ILE A 314 -13.63 6.23 -9.11
C ILE A 314 -13.55 5.46 -10.43
N MET A 315 -14.54 4.61 -10.72
CA MET A 315 -14.68 3.84 -11.94
C MET A 315 -14.76 4.77 -13.15
N SER A 316 -15.62 5.79 -13.09
CA SER A 316 -15.85 6.73 -14.20
C SER A 316 -14.63 7.61 -14.48
N SER A 317 -13.86 7.92 -13.44
CA SER A 317 -12.66 8.75 -13.52
C SER A 317 -11.39 7.96 -13.80
N THR A 318 -11.42 6.62 -13.78
CA THR A 318 -10.22 5.83 -14.07
C THR A 318 -9.84 5.88 -15.55
N ARG A 319 -8.60 6.25 -15.84
CA ARG A 319 -8.03 6.32 -17.19
C ARG A 319 -6.98 5.28 -17.47
N ALA A 320 -6.22 4.87 -16.44
CA ALA A 320 -5.20 3.85 -16.59
C ALA A 320 -4.99 3.02 -15.33
N VAL A 321 -4.56 1.77 -15.53
CA VAL A 321 -4.14 0.86 -14.46
C VAL A 321 -2.83 0.18 -14.82
N ILE A 322 -1.85 0.30 -13.93
CA ILE A 322 -0.55 -0.38 -14.00
C ILE A 322 -0.55 -1.50 -12.97
N PHE A 323 -0.36 -2.73 -13.44
CA PHE A 323 -0.32 -3.95 -12.64
C PHE A 323 1.11 -4.47 -12.52
N PHE A 324 1.58 -4.65 -11.27
CA PHE A 324 2.78 -5.40 -10.97
C PHE A 324 2.43 -6.76 -10.37
N SER A 325 2.70 -7.84 -11.09
CA SER A 325 2.46 -9.24 -10.67
C SER A 325 1.11 -9.44 -9.97
N VAL A 326 0.00 -9.08 -10.62
CA VAL A 326 -1.33 -9.20 -10.03
C VAL A 326 -1.93 -10.56 -10.39
N PRO A 327 -2.34 -11.39 -9.41
CA PRO A 327 -2.91 -12.71 -9.67
C PRO A 327 -4.37 -12.61 -10.13
N HIS A 328 -4.58 -12.12 -11.36
CA HIS A 328 -5.90 -11.86 -11.93
C HIS A 328 -6.82 -13.09 -11.92
N PHE A 329 -6.26 -14.27 -12.14
CA PHE A 329 -6.97 -15.55 -12.12
C PHE A 329 -6.68 -16.38 -10.86
N GLY A 330 -6.23 -15.70 -9.81
CA GLY A 330 -5.78 -16.28 -8.56
C GLY A 330 -4.32 -16.71 -8.58
N SER A 331 -3.88 -17.36 -7.52
CA SER A 331 -2.51 -17.88 -7.43
C SER A 331 -2.50 -19.18 -6.66
N PRO A 332 -1.42 -19.99 -6.76
CA PRO A 332 -1.26 -21.14 -5.89
C PRO A 332 -1.26 -20.67 -4.43
N VAL A 333 -2.29 -21.04 -3.66
CA VAL A 333 -2.42 -20.62 -2.25
C VAL A 333 -1.19 -21.05 -1.43
N ALA A 334 -0.58 -22.18 -1.80
CA ALA A 334 0.66 -22.67 -1.21
C ALA A 334 1.81 -21.63 -1.28
N SER A 335 1.91 -20.87 -2.37
CA SER A 335 2.93 -19.82 -2.52
C SER A 335 2.82 -18.78 -1.40
N TRP A 336 1.61 -18.37 -1.07
CA TRP A 336 1.33 -17.41 0.00
C TRP A 336 1.38 -18.05 1.39
N ALA A 337 0.87 -19.28 1.55
CA ALA A 337 0.93 -19.99 2.82
C ALA A 337 2.36 -20.21 3.31
N CYS A 338 3.29 -20.58 2.42
CA CYS A 338 4.71 -20.72 2.76
C CYS A 338 5.36 -19.38 3.13
N TYR A 339 4.99 -18.30 2.45
CA TYR A 339 5.53 -16.96 2.70
C TYR A 339 5.00 -16.32 4.00
N LEU A 340 3.80 -16.69 4.45
CA LEU A 340 3.06 -16.00 5.51
C LEU A 340 3.22 -16.59 6.93
N SER A 341 4.28 -17.38 7.17
CA SER A 341 4.59 -18.09 8.42
C SER A 341 3.65 -19.28 8.70
N PRO A 342 4.18 -20.51 8.87
CA PRO A 342 3.36 -21.71 9.11
C PRO A 342 2.67 -21.73 10.48
N LEU A 343 3.00 -20.80 11.38
CA LEU A 343 2.48 -20.74 12.75
C LEU A 343 1.21 -19.88 12.89
N VAL A 344 0.71 -19.27 11.81
CA VAL A 344 -0.41 -18.31 11.84
C VAL A 344 -1.44 -18.64 10.76
N LYS A 345 -2.73 -18.66 11.14
CA LYS A 345 -3.84 -18.84 10.19
C LYS A 345 -3.95 -17.59 9.26
N PRO A 346 -3.85 -17.76 7.92
CA PRO A 346 -4.00 -16.67 6.95
C PRO A 346 -5.33 -15.92 7.08
N SER A 347 -5.33 -14.63 6.76
CA SER A 347 -6.53 -13.80 6.65
C SER A 347 -7.46 -14.29 5.53
N ARG A 348 -8.77 -14.03 5.66
CA ARG A 348 -9.79 -14.55 4.73
C ARG A 348 -9.52 -14.17 3.26
N TYR A 349 -9.14 -12.93 2.99
CA TYR A 349 -8.82 -12.46 1.64
C TYR A 349 -7.73 -13.26 0.91
N ILE A 350 -6.83 -13.98 1.61
CA ILE A 350 -5.83 -14.85 0.98
C ILE A 350 -6.50 -16.07 0.34
N TYR A 351 -7.55 -16.59 0.97
CA TYR A 351 -8.34 -17.68 0.41
C TYR A 351 -9.19 -17.21 -0.77
N ASP A 352 -9.66 -15.96 -0.75
CA ASP A 352 -10.40 -15.36 -1.87
C ASP A 352 -9.51 -15.24 -3.13
N MET A 353 -8.18 -15.21 -2.95
CA MET A 353 -7.16 -15.19 -4.02
C MET A 353 -6.75 -16.58 -4.56
N LYS A 354 -7.42 -17.66 -4.14
CA LYS A 354 -7.13 -19.01 -4.64
C LYS A 354 -7.34 -19.09 -6.16
N ALA A 355 -6.41 -19.75 -6.85
CA ALA A 355 -6.57 -20.10 -8.26
C ALA A 355 -7.91 -20.81 -8.51
N GLY A 356 -8.65 -20.38 -9.53
CA GLY A 356 -9.98 -20.94 -9.82
C GLY A 356 -11.13 -20.29 -9.04
N SER A 357 -10.89 -19.22 -8.28
CA SER A 357 -11.93 -18.47 -7.58
C SER A 357 -12.93 -17.86 -8.57
N SER A 358 -14.21 -18.25 -8.47
CA SER A 358 -15.31 -17.70 -9.29
C SER A 358 -15.45 -16.19 -9.09
N TYR A 359 -15.17 -15.70 -7.89
CA TYR A 359 -15.14 -14.27 -7.60
C TYR A 359 -14.06 -13.54 -8.41
N LEU A 360 -12.84 -14.09 -8.50
CA LEU A 360 -11.75 -13.47 -9.27
C LEU A 360 -12.05 -13.44 -10.78
N PHE A 361 -12.64 -14.51 -11.31
CA PHE A 361 -13.10 -14.52 -12.70
C PHE A 361 -14.15 -13.43 -12.94
N HIS A 362 -15.14 -13.32 -12.06
CA HIS A 362 -16.20 -12.33 -12.18
C HIS A 362 -15.68 -10.89 -12.10
N ILE A 363 -14.83 -10.55 -11.11
CA ILE A 363 -14.25 -9.19 -11.02
C ILE A 363 -13.40 -8.87 -12.24
N HIS A 364 -12.72 -9.87 -12.83
CA HIS A 364 -11.90 -9.66 -14.00
C HIS A 364 -12.73 -9.48 -15.27
N GLU A 365 -13.81 -10.25 -15.44
CA GLU A 365 -14.77 -10.09 -16.53
C GLU A 365 -15.36 -8.67 -16.54
N VAL A 366 -15.87 -8.23 -15.38
CA VAL A 366 -16.40 -6.87 -15.21
C VAL A 366 -15.34 -5.82 -15.51
N PHE A 367 -14.12 -5.97 -14.97
CA PHE A 367 -13.02 -5.04 -15.23
C PHE A 367 -12.65 -4.96 -16.72
N SER A 368 -12.61 -6.10 -17.42
CA SER A 368 -12.24 -6.15 -18.84
C SER A 368 -13.27 -5.44 -19.71
N LYS A 369 -14.56 -5.67 -19.43
CA LYS A 369 -15.66 -4.94 -20.06
C LYS A 369 -15.55 -3.43 -19.82
N LEU A 370 -15.29 -3.01 -18.58
CA LEU A 370 -15.09 -1.59 -18.27
C LEU A 370 -13.89 -0.99 -19.00
N CYS A 371 -12.81 -1.75 -19.19
CA CYS A 371 -11.64 -1.28 -19.92
C CYS A 371 -11.97 -0.98 -21.39
N GLU A 372 -12.76 -1.84 -22.03
CA GLU A 372 -13.23 -1.62 -23.40
C GLU A 372 -14.18 -0.41 -23.48
N GLU A 373 -15.25 -0.43 -22.67
CA GLU A 373 -16.29 0.60 -22.69
C GLU A 373 -15.77 2.01 -22.38
N LYS A 374 -14.80 2.13 -21.47
CA LYS A 374 -14.25 3.42 -21.02
C LYS A 374 -12.87 3.71 -21.58
N SER A 375 -12.33 2.85 -22.45
CA SER A 375 -10.99 2.97 -23.02
C SER A 375 -9.88 3.10 -21.95
N ILE A 376 -10.01 2.34 -20.85
CA ILE A 376 -9.01 2.34 -19.76
C ILE A 376 -7.73 1.69 -20.29
N GLN A 377 -6.62 2.41 -20.20
CA GLN A 377 -5.32 1.91 -20.62
C GLN A 377 -4.75 0.96 -19.54
N VAL A 378 -4.29 -0.22 -19.95
CA VAL A 378 -3.74 -1.23 -19.04
C VAL A 378 -2.28 -1.54 -19.40
N LEU A 379 -1.42 -1.51 -18.39
CA LEU A 379 -0.03 -1.94 -18.47
C LEU A 379 0.23 -2.99 -17.39
N THR A 380 0.84 -4.12 -17.75
CA THR A 380 1.17 -5.20 -16.81
C THR A 380 2.66 -5.53 -16.89
N LEU A 381 3.32 -5.51 -15.75
CA LEU A 381 4.68 -6.00 -15.53
C LEU A 381 4.58 -7.21 -14.60
N ASN A 382 4.79 -8.42 -15.11
CA ASN A 382 4.68 -9.65 -14.34
C ASN A 382 6.06 -10.20 -13.95
N GLU A 383 6.16 -10.85 -12.80
CA GLU A 383 7.38 -11.55 -12.40
C GLU A 383 7.71 -12.69 -13.36
N ALA A 384 9.01 -12.91 -13.59
CA ALA A 384 9.54 -14.03 -14.35
C ALA A 384 10.56 -14.88 -13.56
N LYS A 385 10.92 -14.45 -12.34
CA LYS A 385 11.84 -15.19 -11.46
C LYS A 385 11.14 -15.65 -10.18
N PRO A 386 11.25 -16.93 -9.79
CA PRO A 386 10.75 -17.36 -8.50
C PRO A 386 11.58 -16.77 -7.36
N LEU A 387 10.96 -16.56 -6.20
CA LEU A 387 11.61 -16.09 -4.99
C LEU A 387 12.11 -17.28 -4.14
N PRO A 388 13.42 -17.35 -3.80
CA PRO A 388 13.91 -18.29 -2.80
C PRO A 388 13.46 -17.85 -1.40
N LEU A 389 12.54 -18.60 -0.77
CA LEU A 389 11.98 -18.20 0.54
C LEU A 389 12.99 -18.31 1.69
N THR A 390 13.95 -19.24 1.61
CA THR A 390 15.08 -19.38 2.53
C THR A 390 16.30 -19.86 1.74
N LYS A 391 17.51 -19.82 2.34
CA LYS A 391 18.77 -20.23 1.66
C LYS A 391 18.68 -21.63 1.04
N ASN A 392 17.90 -22.54 1.63
CA ASN A 392 17.70 -23.92 1.16
C ASN A 392 16.20 -24.25 0.97
N GLY A 393 15.34 -23.23 0.87
CA GLY A 393 13.89 -23.39 0.80
C GLY A 393 13.40 -23.57 -0.64
N PRO A 394 12.12 -23.89 -0.83
CA PRO A 394 11.54 -23.94 -2.16
C PRO A 394 11.61 -22.56 -2.83
N ASN A 395 11.89 -22.58 -4.13
CA ASN A 395 11.72 -21.41 -5.00
C ASN A 395 10.23 -21.29 -5.33
N VAL A 396 9.64 -20.16 -4.96
CA VAL A 396 8.21 -19.94 -5.09
C VAL A 396 7.95 -18.86 -6.15
N MET A 397 7.19 -19.23 -7.17
CA MET A 397 6.54 -18.26 -8.06
C MET A 397 5.17 -17.92 -7.46
N PHE A 398 4.91 -16.64 -7.19
CA PHE A 398 3.66 -16.20 -6.57
C PHE A 398 2.56 -16.06 -7.62
N VAL A 399 2.90 -15.49 -8.77
CA VAL A 399 2.03 -15.20 -9.90
C VAL A 399 2.69 -15.69 -11.19
N PRO A 400 2.66 -17.01 -11.45
CA PRO A 400 2.99 -17.56 -12.75
C PRO A 400 2.25 -16.83 -13.89
N ASN A 401 2.87 -16.72 -15.07
CA ASN A 401 2.34 -16.01 -16.24
C ASN A 401 0.85 -16.29 -16.52
N LYS A 402 0.45 -17.58 -16.49
CA LYS A 402 -0.95 -18.01 -16.74
C LYS A 402 -1.99 -17.38 -15.80
N TYR A 403 -1.56 -16.88 -14.64
CA TYR A 403 -2.41 -16.20 -13.68
C TYR A 403 -2.22 -14.68 -13.65
N GLY A 404 -1.07 -14.21 -14.13
CA GLY A 404 -0.64 -12.82 -14.10
C GLY A 404 -0.94 -12.02 -15.36
N ASN A 405 -1.10 -12.67 -16.51
CA ASN A 405 -1.46 -12.00 -17.76
C ASN A 405 -2.98 -11.76 -17.81
N PRO A 406 -3.49 -10.52 -17.79
CA PRO A 406 -4.92 -10.24 -17.81
C PRO A 406 -5.57 -10.40 -19.20
N GLY A 407 -4.80 -10.65 -20.26
CA GLY A 407 -5.32 -10.74 -21.63
C GLY A 407 -5.79 -9.39 -22.23
N ILE A 408 -5.52 -8.28 -21.54
CA ILE A 408 -5.87 -6.91 -21.97
C ILE A 408 -4.70 -5.95 -21.73
N GLY A 409 -4.53 -4.98 -22.63
CA GLY A 409 -3.47 -3.98 -22.55
C GLY A 409 -2.07 -4.53 -22.87
N GLN A 410 -1.06 -3.75 -22.51
CA GLN A 410 0.34 -4.12 -22.70
C GLN A 410 0.80 -5.07 -21.59
N PHE A 411 1.60 -6.08 -21.93
CA PHE A 411 2.09 -7.08 -20.99
C PHE A 411 3.59 -7.33 -21.19
N TYR A 412 4.36 -7.25 -20.11
CA TYR A 412 5.79 -7.48 -20.07
C TYR A 412 6.12 -8.49 -18.97
N GLU A 413 6.93 -9.49 -19.29
CA GLU A 413 7.58 -10.33 -18.29
C GLU A 413 8.89 -9.68 -17.87
N ILE A 414 9.04 -9.43 -16.58
CA ILE A 414 10.19 -8.74 -16.01
C ILE A 414 11.07 -9.75 -15.30
N ASP A 415 12.37 -9.68 -15.55
CA ASP A 415 13.38 -10.56 -14.97
C ASP A 415 13.66 -10.25 -13.48
N ALA A 416 12.60 -10.33 -12.66
CA ALA A 416 12.58 -10.00 -11.24
C ALA A 416 11.65 -10.93 -10.46
N SER A 417 11.88 -11.01 -9.15
CA SER A 417 11.01 -11.72 -8.21
C SER A 417 9.72 -10.95 -7.94
N HIS A 418 8.69 -11.61 -7.39
CA HIS A 418 7.44 -10.97 -6.98
C HIS A 418 7.62 -9.73 -6.12
N LEU A 419 8.64 -9.75 -5.25
CA LEU A 419 8.91 -8.66 -4.33
C LEU A 419 9.67 -7.51 -4.99
N ASP A 420 10.36 -7.75 -6.10
CA ASP A 420 11.28 -6.80 -6.72
C ASP A 420 10.80 -6.26 -8.06
N VAL A 421 9.77 -6.88 -8.66
CA VAL A 421 9.13 -6.45 -9.91
C VAL A 421 8.65 -4.98 -9.88
N CYS A 422 8.29 -4.45 -8.71
CA CYS A 422 7.84 -3.06 -8.53
C CYS A 422 8.93 -2.12 -8.00
N LYS A 423 10.19 -2.60 -7.92
CA LYS A 423 11.33 -1.88 -7.34
C LYS A 423 12.42 -1.67 -8.38
N PRO A 424 12.33 -0.63 -9.23
CA PRO A 424 13.41 -0.26 -10.12
C PRO A 424 14.72 0.00 -9.36
N THR A 425 15.84 -0.33 -10.00
CA THR A 425 17.20 -0.06 -9.50
C THR A 425 17.66 1.38 -9.75
N GLY A 426 16.95 2.12 -10.59
CA GLY A 426 17.21 3.52 -10.93
C GLY A 426 16.30 3.99 -12.06
N ARG A 427 16.47 5.24 -12.50
CA ARG A 427 15.69 5.85 -13.59
C ARG A 427 15.99 5.27 -14.98
N THR A 428 17.10 4.57 -15.14
CA THR A 428 17.46 3.86 -16.39
C THR A 428 17.01 2.40 -16.39
N ASP A 429 16.43 1.91 -15.30
CA ASP A 429 15.93 0.55 -15.21
C ASP A 429 14.72 0.37 -16.14
N GLU A 430 14.68 -0.76 -16.86
CA GLU A 430 13.59 -1.12 -17.79
C GLU A 430 12.20 -0.95 -17.14
N LYS A 431 12.06 -1.34 -15.87
CA LYS A 431 10.78 -1.31 -15.14
C LYS A 431 10.24 0.11 -15.07
N TYR A 432 11.12 1.06 -14.72
CA TYR A 432 10.73 2.46 -14.60
C TYR A 432 10.52 3.11 -15.97
N ARG A 433 11.38 2.82 -16.95
CA ARG A 433 11.27 3.37 -18.31
C ARG A 433 9.96 2.98 -18.98
N ILE A 434 9.53 1.72 -18.86
CA ILE A 434 8.24 1.26 -19.40
C ILE A 434 7.07 2.06 -18.78
N ILE A 435 7.11 2.30 -17.47
CA ILE A 435 6.06 3.03 -16.75
C ILE A 435 6.04 4.51 -17.11
N GLU A 436 7.21 5.14 -17.12
CA GLU A 436 7.39 6.54 -17.52
C GLU A 436 6.83 6.76 -18.92
N GLU A 437 7.27 5.95 -19.90
CA GLU A 437 6.81 6.06 -21.28
C GLU A 437 5.31 5.79 -21.42
N PHE A 438 4.77 4.84 -20.66
CA PHE A 438 3.33 4.56 -20.65
C PHE A 438 2.53 5.75 -20.13
N ILE A 439 2.94 6.34 -19.00
CA ILE A 439 2.25 7.49 -18.39
C ILE A 439 2.35 8.72 -19.29
N MET A 440 3.50 9.01 -19.91
CA MET A 440 3.66 10.15 -20.82
C MET A 440 2.78 10.09 -22.07
N ARG A 441 2.34 8.88 -22.47
CA ARG A 441 1.48 8.68 -23.65
C ARG A 441 -0.01 8.76 -23.31
N LEU A 442 -0.38 8.87 -22.03
CA LEU A 442 -1.79 8.97 -21.65
C LEU A 442 -2.39 10.31 -22.13
N PRO A 443 -3.63 10.29 -22.65
CA PRO A 443 -4.33 11.53 -23.00
C PRO A 443 -4.73 12.27 -21.72
N PHE A 444 -4.02 13.36 -21.42
CA PHE A 444 -4.32 14.28 -20.30
C PHE A 444 -5.07 15.52 -20.75
#